data_AF-A0A180FHA6-F1
#
_entry.id   AF-A0A180FHA6-F1
#
_cell.length_a   1.000
_cell.length_b   1.000
_cell.length_c   1.000
_cell.angle_alpha   90.00
_cell.angle_beta   90.00
_cell.angle_gamma   90.00
#
_symmetry.space_group_name_H-M   'P 1'
#
loop_
_entity.id
_entity.type
_entity.pdbx_description
1 polymer ?
#
loop_
_entity_poly.entity_id
_entity_poly.type
_entity_poly.pdbx_seq_one_letter_code
_entity_poly.pdbx_strand_id
1 'polypeptide(L)'
;MEKSTDKLPFTVPEGYMESLTSRIMDSLPEKPRQTETPVRPIDRIRPWLYLAAVFTGLLLFFRVIADMTGTDNAPSPTDSLLVSLPEAQDIALYEDAYSEEEEYLDYLETEYATYILTEEWQFPE
;
A
#
# COMPACT_ATOMS: atom_id res chain seq x y z
N MET A 1 -29.55 -26.09 -59.30
CA MET A 1 -28.37 -25.83 -58.43
C MET A 1 -28.34 -26.95 -57.41
N GLU A 2 -27.61 -28.01 -57.76
CA GLU A 2 -27.55 -29.24 -56.98
C GLU A 2 -26.39 -29.10 -55.99
N LYS A 3 -26.72 -28.97 -54.69
CA LYS A 3 -25.72 -28.85 -53.64
C LYS A 3 -25.25 -30.26 -53.30
N SER A 4 -24.12 -30.68 -53.88
CA SER A 4 -23.46 -31.94 -53.53
C SER A 4 -22.99 -31.88 -52.08
N THR A 5 -23.77 -32.43 -51.17
CA THR A 5 -23.32 -32.69 -49.80
C THR A 5 -22.41 -33.92 -49.85
N ASP A 6 -21.12 -33.67 -49.96
CA ASP A 6 -20.07 -34.64 -49.70
C ASP A 6 -20.33 -35.19 -48.29
N LYS A 7 -20.73 -36.47 -48.18
CA LYS A 7 -21.17 -37.06 -46.91
C LYS A 7 -19.95 -37.26 -46.03
N LEU A 8 -19.66 -36.26 -45.19
CA LEU A 8 -18.71 -36.38 -44.10
C LEU A 8 -19.06 -37.64 -43.27
N PRO A 9 -18.08 -38.47 -42.88
CA PRO A 9 -18.33 -39.71 -42.13
C PRO A 9 -18.95 -39.48 -40.75
N PHE A 10 -19.06 -38.21 -40.32
CA PHE A 10 -19.72 -37.79 -39.10
C PHE A 10 -20.72 -36.68 -39.43
N THR A 11 -22.01 -37.02 -39.39
CA THR A 11 -23.10 -36.04 -39.41
C THR A 11 -23.78 -36.09 -38.05
N VAL A 12 -23.88 -34.93 -37.40
CA VAL A 12 -24.56 -34.82 -36.11
C VAL A 12 -26.06 -35.12 -36.32
N PRO A 13 -26.67 -36.02 -35.52
CA PRO A 13 -28.11 -36.26 -35.59
C PRO A 13 -28.90 -34.97 -35.35
N GLU A 14 -30.02 -34.79 -36.06
CA GLU A 14 -30.91 -33.65 -35.84
C GLU A 14 -31.35 -33.61 -34.37
N GLY A 15 -31.34 -32.42 -33.76
CA GLY A 15 -31.70 -32.22 -32.34
C GLY A 15 -30.61 -32.52 -31.30
N TYR A 16 -29.45 -33.12 -31.66
CA TYR A 16 -28.41 -33.45 -30.66
C TYR A 16 -27.85 -32.21 -29.94
N MET A 17 -27.59 -31.14 -30.69
CA MET A 17 -27.04 -29.90 -30.12
C MET A 17 -28.10 -29.01 -29.46
N GLU A 18 -29.38 -29.15 -29.82
CA GLU A 18 -30.47 -28.33 -29.30
C GLU A 18 -30.69 -28.54 -27.80
N SER A 19 -30.46 -29.76 -27.30
CA SER A 19 -30.60 -30.10 -25.88
C SER A 19 -29.30 -29.98 -25.07
N LEU A 20 -28.17 -29.65 -25.70
CA LEU A 20 -26.87 -29.59 -25.03
C LEU A 20 -26.84 -28.50 -23.96
N THR A 21 -27.32 -27.31 -24.29
CA THR A 21 -27.35 -26.17 -23.36
C THR A 21 -28.21 -26.46 -22.15
N SER A 22 -29.41 -27.02 -22.33
CA SER A 22 -30.29 -27.40 -21.22
C SER A 22 -29.63 -28.43 -20.32
N ARG A 23 -29.02 -29.47 -20.90
CA ARG A 23 -28.28 -30.48 -20.13
C ARG A 23 -27.09 -29.90 -19.37
N ILE A 24 -26.35 -28.97 -19.96
CA ILE A 24 -25.24 -28.29 -19.29
C ILE A 24 -25.77 -27.47 -18.10
N MET A 25 -26.82 -26.68 -18.32
CA MET A 25 -27.46 -25.86 -17.28
C MET A 25 -28.03 -26.71 -16.14
N ASP A 26 -28.66 -27.84 -16.45
CA ASP A 26 -29.17 -28.79 -15.45
C ASP A 26 -28.05 -29.51 -14.68
N SER A 27 -26.86 -29.62 -15.29
CA SER A 27 -25.68 -30.23 -14.68
C SER A 27 -24.83 -29.25 -13.88
N LEU A 28 -25.11 -27.95 -13.97
CA LEU A 28 -24.40 -26.94 -13.18
C LEU A 28 -24.88 -27.06 -11.73
N PRO A 29 -23.97 -27.32 -10.77
CA PRO A 29 -24.34 -27.33 -9.37
C PRO A 29 -24.91 -25.95 -9.01
N GLU A 30 -26.03 -25.94 -8.27
CA GLU A 30 -26.60 -24.70 -7.76
C GLU A 30 -25.52 -24.01 -6.92
N LYS A 31 -24.94 -22.93 -7.47
CA LYS A 31 -23.89 -22.19 -6.77
C LYS A 31 -24.52 -21.77 -5.45
N PRO A 32 -24.00 -22.23 -4.29
CA PRO A 32 -24.56 -21.82 -3.02
C PRO A 32 -24.53 -20.30 -3.03
N ARG A 33 -25.71 -19.68 -2.93
CA ARG A 33 -25.79 -18.25 -2.70
C ARG A 33 -25.06 -18.06 -1.38
N GLN A 34 -23.80 -17.64 -1.46
CA GLN A 34 -23.03 -17.23 -0.31
C GLN A 34 -23.87 -16.11 0.28
N THR A 35 -24.63 -16.44 1.32
CA THR A 35 -25.29 -15.45 2.14
C THR A 35 -24.15 -14.64 2.68
N GLU A 36 -23.92 -13.48 2.07
CA GLU A 36 -22.91 -12.52 2.49
C GLU A 36 -23.19 -12.28 3.98
N THR A 37 -22.36 -12.83 4.84
CA THR A 37 -22.40 -12.53 6.26
C THR A 37 -22.30 -11.02 6.35
N PRO A 38 -23.32 -10.30 6.85
CA PRO A 38 -23.31 -8.85 6.83
C PRO A 38 -22.08 -8.40 7.61
N VAL A 39 -21.10 -7.86 6.89
CA VAL A 39 -19.84 -7.43 7.48
C VAL A 39 -20.19 -6.39 8.54
N ARG A 40 -19.92 -6.69 9.82
CA ARG A 40 -20.30 -5.80 10.90
C ARG A 40 -19.50 -4.51 10.78
N PRO A 41 -20.12 -3.33 10.67
CA PRO A 41 -19.40 -2.06 10.51
C PRO A 41 -18.48 -1.75 11.69
N ILE A 42 -18.74 -2.36 12.85
CA ILE A 42 -17.94 -2.22 14.08
C ILE A 42 -16.49 -2.69 13.92
N ASP A 43 -16.22 -3.64 13.03
CA ASP A 43 -14.89 -4.25 12.90
C ASP A 43 -13.87 -3.28 12.29
N ARG A 44 -14.35 -2.29 11.53
CA ARG A 44 -13.52 -1.21 10.95
C ARG A 44 -13.16 -0.12 11.96
N ILE A 45 -13.94 0.02 13.04
CA ILE A 45 -13.76 1.10 14.03
C ILE A 45 -12.78 0.67 15.14
N ARG A 46 -12.63 -0.64 15.37
CA ARG A 46 -11.67 -1.22 16.33
C ARG A 46 -10.24 -0.67 16.19
N PRO A 47 -9.60 -0.64 15.00
CA PRO A 47 -8.25 -0.12 14.85
C PRO A 47 -8.14 1.38 15.19
N TRP A 48 -9.15 2.17 14.86
CA TRP A 48 -9.15 3.61 15.12
C TRP A 48 -9.31 3.93 16.61
N LEU A 49 -10.05 3.10 17.33
CA LEU A 49 -10.26 3.25 18.78
C LEU A 49 -8.95 3.05 19.56
N TYR A 50 -8.10 2.09 19.16
CA TYR A 50 -6.76 1.94 19.75
C TYR A 50 -5.89 3.17 19.50
N LEU A 51 -5.93 3.71 18.29
CA LEU A 51 -5.19 4.92 17.91
C LEU A 51 -5.64 6.14 18.75
N ALA A 52 -6.95 6.30 18.93
CA ALA A 52 -7.50 7.34 19.79
C ALA A 52 -7.07 7.18 21.26
N ALA A 53 -7.03 5.96 21.79
CA ALA A 53 -6.58 5.70 23.16
C ALA A 53 -5.10 6.05 23.36
N VAL A 54 -4.24 5.73 22.39
CA VAL A 54 -2.82 6.10 22.44
C VAL A 54 -2.64 7.61 22.33
N PHE A 55 -3.32 8.25 21.38
CA PHE A 55 -3.23 9.69 21.17
C PHE A 55 -3.74 10.47 22.39
N THR A 56 -4.89 10.06 22.94
CA THR A 56 -5.43 10.66 24.18
C THR A 56 -4.52 10.38 25.38
N GLY A 57 -3.96 9.18 25.52
CA GLY A 57 -3.01 8.85 26.59
C GLY A 57 -1.76 9.72 26.55
N LEU A 58 -1.17 9.91 25.37
CA LEU A 58 -0.01 10.76 25.18
C LEU A 58 -0.36 12.24 25.41
N LEU A 59 -1.44 12.74 24.81
CA LEU A 59 -1.89 14.12 25.00
C LEU A 59 -2.18 14.45 26.46
N LEU A 60 -2.84 13.54 27.19
CA LEU A 60 -3.16 13.73 28.59
C LEU A 60 -1.87 13.72 29.43
N PHE A 61 -0.93 12.82 29.13
CA PHE A 61 0.38 12.79 29.77
C PHE A 61 1.16 14.09 29.57
N PHE A 62 1.23 14.60 28.33
CA PHE A 62 1.85 15.89 28.03
C PHE A 62 1.13 17.05 28.70
N ARG A 63 -0.21 17.04 28.72
CA ARG A 63 -1.00 18.09 29.37
C ARG A 63 -0.72 18.15 30.86
N VAL A 64 -0.68 17.01 31.56
CA VAL A 64 -0.38 16.97 32.99
C VAL A 64 1.03 17.49 33.28
N ILE A 65 2.02 17.09 32.47
CA ILE A 65 3.41 17.55 32.65
C ILE A 65 3.53 19.05 32.33
N ALA A 66 2.90 19.53 31.27
CA ALA A 66 2.89 20.94 30.87
C ALA A 66 2.17 21.83 31.90
N ASP A 67 1.06 21.35 32.46
CA ASP A 67 0.33 22.02 33.54
C ASP A 67 1.20 22.07 34.82
N MET A 68 2.04 21.05 35.08
CA MET A 68 3.00 21.05 36.19
C MET A 68 4.23 21.96 35.96
N THR A 69 4.65 22.18 34.71
CA THR A 69 5.79 23.03 34.37
C THR A 69 5.42 24.50 34.12
N GLY A 70 4.17 24.90 34.37
CA GLY A 70 3.75 26.30 34.39
C GLY A 70 3.83 27.01 33.04
N THR A 71 3.65 26.28 31.95
CA THR A 71 3.57 26.88 30.62
C THR A 71 2.11 27.19 30.28
N ASP A 72 1.71 28.43 30.58
CA ASP A 72 0.46 29.02 30.13
C ASP A 72 0.45 29.11 28.59
N ASN A 73 0.06 28.02 27.94
CA ASN A 73 -0.06 27.97 26.49
C ASN A 73 -1.38 28.62 26.07
N ALA A 74 -1.37 29.95 25.95
CA ALA A 74 -2.33 30.65 25.13
C ALA A 74 -2.14 30.19 23.67
N PRO A 75 -3.19 29.78 22.94
CA PRO A 75 -3.09 29.44 21.53
C PRO A 75 -2.83 30.73 20.74
N SER A 76 -1.57 31.05 20.50
CA SER A 76 -1.20 32.17 19.64
C SER A 76 -1.61 31.83 18.20
N PRO A 77 -2.42 32.68 17.55
CA PRO A 77 -2.88 32.43 16.20
C PRO A 77 -1.70 32.51 15.23
N THR A 78 -1.67 31.56 14.32
CA THR A 78 -1.08 31.63 12.97
C THR A 78 -0.40 32.96 12.63
N ASP A 79 0.93 32.99 12.58
CA ASP A 79 1.57 33.90 11.65
C ASP A 79 2.95 33.40 11.20
N SER A 80 3.13 33.41 9.89
CA SER A 80 4.41 33.55 9.21
C SER A 80 5.56 32.61 9.64
N LEU A 81 5.61 31.42 9.04
CA LEU A 81 6.78 30.88 8.32
C LEU A 81 6.40 29.50 7.78
N LEU A 82 5.65 29.49 6.66
CA LEU A 82 5.46 28.29 5.85
C LEU A 82 6.79 27.95 5.17
N VAL A 83 7.68 27.27 5.90
CA VAL A 83 8.55 26.27 5.26
C VAL A 83 7.60 25.16 4.85
N SER A 84 7.58 24.84 3.56
CA SER A 84 6.81 23.71 3.04
C SER A 84 7.39 22.44 3.66
N LEU A 85 6.89 22.07 4.83
CA LEU A 85 7.16 20.77 5.43
C LEU A 85 6.35 19.77 4.59
N PRO A 86 6.99 18.80 3.93
CA PRO A 86 6.23 17.72 3.32
C PRO A 86 5.40 17.04 4.43
N GLU A 87 4.17 16.65 4.09
CA GLU A 87 3.21 16.06 5.00
C GLU A 87 3.88 14.91 5.79
N ALA A 88 3.59 14.73 7.08
CA ALA A 88 4.33 13.77 7.92
C ALA A 88 4.36 12.31 7.39
N GLN A 89 3.47 11.96 6.46
CA GLN A 89 3.49 10.72 5.70
C GLN A 89 4.63 10.67 4.67
N ASP A 90 4.91 11.79 3.99
CA ASP A 90 6.04 11.94 3.10
C ASP A 90 7.36 11.96 3.88
N ILE A 91 7.40 12.53 5.10
CA ILE A 91 8.64 12.55 5.91
C ILE A 91 9.12 11.13 6.21
N ALA A 92 8.23 10.23 6.63
CA ALA A 92 8.61 8.84 6.90
C ALA A 92 9.07 8.08 5.64
N LEU A 93 8.49 8.44 4.47
CA LEU A 93 8.83 7.84 3.17
C LEU A 93 10.13 8.43 2.60
N TYR A 94 10.42 9.70 2.90
CA TYR A 94 11.66 10.38 2.59
C TYR A 94 12.77 9.84 3.51
N GLU A 95 12.52 9.71 4.81
CA GLU A 95 13.54 9.27 5.77
C GLU A 95 14.00 7.82 5.53
N ASP A 96 13.10 6.93 5.08
CA ASP A 96 13.45 5.59 4.60
C ASP A 96 14.36 5.67 3.35
N ALA A 97 13.98 6.45 2.34
CA ALA A 97 14.77 6.65 1.12
C ALA A 97 16.12 7.35 1.36
N TYR A 98 16.19 8.27 2.32
CA TYR A 98 17.42 8.96 2.71
C TYR A 98 18.36 8.04 3.48
N SER A 99 17.84 7.10 4.26
CA SER A 99 18.65 6.11 4.97
C SER A 99 19.33 5.13 3.99
N GLU A 100 18.61 4.68 2.96
CA GLU A 100 19.19 3.85 1.90
C GLU A 100 20.23 4.62 1.05
N GLU A 101 19.96 5.90 0.77
CA GLU A 101 20.92 6.77 0.07
C GLU A 101 22.17 7.04 0.92
N GLU A 102 22.04 7.23 2.24
CA GLU A 102 23.17 7.39 3.15
C GLU A 102 24.06 6.14 3.21
N GLU A 103 23.47 4.94 3.27
CA GLU A 103 24.21 3.68 3.20
C GLU A 103 24.96 3.52 1.87
N TYR A 104 24.33 3.91 0.75
CA TYR A 104 24.99 3.93 -0.57
C TYR A 104 26.14 4.93 -0.64
N LEU A 105 25.99 6.12 -0.05
CA LEU A 105 27.04 7.13 0.01
C LEU A 105 28.22 6.70 0.89
N ASP A 106 27.97 6.06 2.04
CA ASP A 106 29.02 5.50 2.90
C ASP A 106 29.79 4.36 2.19
N TYR A 107 29.10 3.51 1.44
CA TYR A 107 29.76 2.50 0.60
C TYR A 107 30.70 3.13 -0.44
N LEU A 108 30.25 4.17 -1.14
CA LEU A 108 31.09 4.89 -2.10
C LEU A 108 32.27 5.59 -1.40
N GLU A 109 32.04 6.19 -0.23
CA GLU A 109 33.09 6.83 0.55
C GLU A 109 34.14 5.80 0.98
N THR A 110 33.74 4.65 1.52
CA THR A 110 34.70 3.63 1.94
C THR A 110 35.52 3.05 0.78
N GLU A 111 34.90 2.85 -0.40
CA GLU A 111 35.59 2.32 -1.58
C GLU A 111 36.56 3.35 -2.21
N TYR A 112 36.16 4.63 -2.27
CA TYR A 112 36.90 5.66 -3.03
C TYR A 112 37.64 6.70 -2.19
N ALA A 113 37.35 6.88 -0.90
CA ALA A 113 38.05 7.85 -0.04
C ALA A 113 39.55 7.56 0.04
N THR A 114 39.92 6.28 0.04
CA THR A 114 41.32 5.87 0.02
C THR A 114 42.00 6.24 -1.30
N TYR A 115 41.27 6.18 -2.42
CA TYR A 115 41.80 6.53 -3.74
C TYR A 115 42.06 8.03 -3.84
N ILE A 116 41.09 8.85 -3.39
CA ILE A 116 41.21 10.32 -3.33
C ILE A 116 42.40 10.72 -2.43
N LEU A 117 42.52 10.09 -1.26
CA LEU A 117 43.67 10.32 -0.36
C LEU A 117 44.99 9.88 -0.99
N THR A 118 45.02 8.77 -1.73
CA THR A 118 46.24 8.24 -2.36
C THR A 118 46.67 9.06 -3.58
N GLU A 119 45.72 9.64 -4.32
CA GLU A 119 45.99 10.50 -5.48
C GLU A 119 46.65 11.83 -5.06
N GLU A 120 46.35 12.34 -3.86
CA GLU A 120 47.02 13.52 -3.28
C GLU A 120 48.50 13.26 -2.92
N TRP A 121 48.91 11.99 -2.74
CA TRP A 121 50.32 11.61 -2.53
C TRP A 121 51.06 11.27 -3.84
N GLN A 122 50.40 11.34 -5.00
CA GLN A 122 50.99 10.98 -6.30
C GLN A 122 51.01 12.14 -7.32
N PHE A 123 51.15 13.38 -6.84
CA PHE A 123 51.71 14.46 -7.65
C PHE A 123 53.20 14.64 -7.29
N PRO A 124 54.14 14.15 -8.10
CA PRO A 124 55.48 14.74 -8.10
C PRO A 124 55.36 16.17 -8.67
N GLU A 125 56.00 17.14 -8.01
CA GLU A 125 56.28 18.47 -8.59
C GLU A 125 56.95 18.39 -9.98
#